data_AF-A0A447KXN5-F1
#
_entry.id   AF-A0A447KXN5-F1
#
_cell.length_a   1.000
_cell.length_b   1.000
_cell.length_c   1.000
_cell.angle_alpha   90.00
_cell.angle_beta   90.00
_cell.angle_gamma   90.00
#
_symmetry.space_group_name_H-M   'P 1'
#
loop_
_entity.id
_entity.type
_entity.pdbx_description
1 polymer ?
#
loop_
_entity_poly.entity_id
_entity_poly.type
_entity_poly.pdbx_seq_one_letter_code
_entity_poly.pdbx_strand_id
1 'polypeptide(L)'
;MGQSLLDFSGYIKFFVGLFALVNPVGILPVFISMTSYQAEAGRNKTNLTANLSVAIILWTSLFLGEGILHLFGISIDSFRIAGGILVVTIAMSMISGKLGEDKQNKQEKSESAIRESIGVVPLALPLMAGPGAISSTIVWSSRYHSWQNLLGFTLAIALFAFCCWLLFRAAPLLVRLLGQTGINVITRIMGLLLMALGIEFIVTGIKAIFPRSAVSILFVILPVISCLTTPAVRASSVRGSPCHACSANRKSTVKCRSFLKLFLTFKLIYLRALNRCKL
;
A
#
# COMPACT_ATOMS: atom_id res chain seq x y z
N MET A 1 -17.84 1.19 -25.22
CA MET A 1 -18.44 2.53 -25.32
C MET A 1 -17.62 3.48 -24.47
N GLY A 2 -17.03 4.50 -25.10
CA GLY A 2 -16.25 5.55 -24.43
C GLY A 2 -14.77 5.23 -24.16
N GLN A 3 -13.96 4.95 -25.19
CA GLN A 3 -12.52 5.26 -25.08
C GLN A 3 -12.39 6.79 -25.14
N SER A 4 -12.60 7.45 -24.01
CA SER A 4 -12.34 8.88 -23.89
C SER A 4 -10.83 9.09 -23.87
N LEU A 5 -10.37 9.95 -24.77
CA LEU A 5 -8.99 10.28 -25.15
C LEU A 5 -8.00 10.63 -24.02
N LEU A 6 -8.42 10.67 -22.75
CA LEU A 6 -7.58 10.65 -21.56
C LEU A 6 -8.43 10.09 -20.42
N ASP A 7 -8.03 9.00 -19.78
CA ASP A 7 -8.62 8.53 -18.52
C ASP A 7 -8.24 9.52 -17.39
N PHE A 8 -8.77 10.74 -17.47
CA PHE A 8 -8.44 11.87 -16.60
C PHE A 8 -8.71 11.51 -15.12
N SER A 9 -9.73 10.68 -14.89
CA SER A 9 -10.04 10.07 -13.60
C SER A 9 -8.89 9.19 -13.07
N GLY A 10 -8.24 8.42 -13.94
CA GLY A 10 -7.09 7.59 -13.59
C GLY A 10 -5.88 8.42 -13.17
N TYR A 11 -5.55 9.48 -13.92
CA TYR A 11 -4.43 10.36 -13.61
C TYR A 11 -4.64 11.14 -12.30
N ILE A 12 -5.85 11.63 -12.06
CA ILE A 12 -6.19 12.30 -10.80
C ILE A 12 -6.04 11.33 -9.63
N LYS A 13 -6.56 10.11 -9.74
CA LYS A 13 -6.42 9.09 -8.68
C LYS A 13 -4.96 8.77 -8.38
N PHE A 14 -4.14 8.66 -9.42
CA PHE A 14 -2.72 8.43 -9.27
C PHE A 14 -2.01 9.63 -8.60
N PHE A 15 -2.29 10.85 -9.05
CA PHE A 15 -1.74 12.08 -8.46
C PHE A 15 -2.11 12.24 -6.99
N VAL A 16 -3.40 12.09 -6.65
CA VAL A 16 -3.89 12.15 -5.27
C VAL A 16 -3.30 11.02 -4.44
N GLY A 17 -3.16 9.82 -5.02
CA GLY A 17 -2.50 8.69 -4.39
C GLY A 17 -1.03 8.98 -4.06
N LEU A 18 -0.27 9.54 -5.00
CA LEU A 18 1.11 9.98 -4.76
C LEU A 18 1.18 11.05 -3.66
N PHE A 19 0.29 12.04 -3.70
CA PHE A 19 0.26 13.10 -2.69
C PHE A 19 -0.04 12.56 -1.29
N ALA A 20 -0.99 11.64 -1.18
CA ALA A 20 -1.28 10.96 0.07
C ALA A 20 -0.07 10.11 0.53
N LEU A 21 0.59 9.39 -0.39
CA LEU A 21 1.68 8.44 -0.09
C LEU A 21 2.94 9.13 0.39
N VAL A 22 3.33 10.18 -0.31
CA VAL A 22 4.51 10.96 0.03
C VAL A 22 4.24 11.86 1.22
N ASN A 23 3.00 12.34 1.38
CA ASN A 23 2.62 13.30 2.42
C ASN A 23 3.64 14.44 2.57
N PRO A 24 3.85 15.26 1.53
CA PRO A 24 4.86 16.32 1.55
C PRO A 24 4.63 17.32 2.70
N VAL A 25 3.38 17.49 3.15
CA VAL A 25 3.02 18.35 4.28
C VAL A 25 3.62 17.84 5.60
N GLY A 26 3.56 16.53 5.85
CA GLY A 26 4.16 15.93 7.05
C GLY A 26 5.68 15.95 7.05
N ILE A 27 6.31 16.06 5.88
CA ILE A 27 7.77 16.16 5.73
C ILE A 27 8.26 17.60 5.97
N LEU A 28 7.39 18.62 5.93
CA LEU A 28 7.77 20.03 6.10
C LEU A 28 8.61 20.31 7.36
N PRO A 29 8.25 19.83 8.57
CA PRO A 29 9.06 20.10 9.77
C PRO A 29 10.45 19.49 9.69
N VAL A 30 10.56 18.29 9.10
CA VAL A 30 11.84 17.58 8.88
C VAL A 30 12.69 18.34 7.86
N PHE A 31 12.09 18.80 6.77
CA PHE A 31 12.79 19.59 5.77
C PHE A 31 13.34 20.90 6.37
N ILE A 32 12.55 21.60 7.18
CA ILE A 32 12.99 22.83 7.85
C ILE A 32 14.09 22.55 8.87
N SER A 33 13.98 21.50 9.69
CA SER A 33 15.01 21.17 10.67
C SER A 33 16.35 20.83 10.00
N MET A 34 16.31 20.04 8.91
CA MET A 34 17.49 19.64 8.14
C MET A 34 18.08 20.75 7.26
N THR A 35 17.35 21.83 6.99
CA THR A 35 17.85 22.96 6.19
C THR A 35 18.05 24.23 7.01
N SER A 36 17.89 24.16 8.33
CA SER A 36 18.00 25.29 9.26
C SER A 36 19.38 25.95 9.28
N TYR A 37 20.45 25.19 9.00
CA TYR A 37 21.83 25.69 8.93
C TYR A 37 22.20 26.29 7.56
N GLN A 38 21.34 26.21 6.56
CA GLN A 38 21.62 26.67 5.19
C GLN A 38 21.04 28.06 4.94
N ALA A 39 21.76 28.90 4.18
CA ALA A 39 21.21 30.15 3.65
C ALA A 39 20.05 29.87 2.65
N GLU A 40 19.19 30.85 2.39
CA GLU A 40 18.01 30.66 1.54
C GLU A 40 18.33 30.12 0.14
N ALA A 41 19.42 30.60 -0.47
CA ALA A 41 19.90 30.10 -1.76
C ALA A 41 20.32 28.62 -1.69
N GLY A 42 21.00 28.22 -0.61
CA GLY A 42 21.38 26.83 -0.35
C GLY A 42 20.17 25.94 -0.13
N ARG A 43 19.20 26.39 0.67
CA ARG A 43 17.94 25.67 0.90
C ARG A 43 17.14 25.46 -0.39
N ASN A 44 17.06 26.47 -1.25
CA ASN A 44 16.37 26.36 -2.54
C ASN A 44 17.09 25.38 -3.50
N LYS A 45 18.42 25.35 -3.49
CA LYS A 45 19.20 24.35 -4.23
C LYS A 45 18.92 22.95 -3.70
N THR A 46 18.94 22.75 -2.38
CA THR A 46 18.60 21.46 -1.74
C THR A 46 17.18 21.02 -2.08
N ASN A 47 16.20 21.94 -2.04
CA ASN A 47 14.82 21.69 -2.44
C ASN A 47 14.72 21.20 -3.90
N LEU A 48 15.41 21.89 -4.83
CA LEU A 48 15.41 21.53 -6.23
C LEU A 48 16.02 20.13 -6.44
N THR A 49 17.19 19.88 -5.85
CA THR A 49 17.87 18.59 -5.99
C THR A 49 17.03 17.45 -5.41
N ALA A 50 16.43 17.63 -4.23
CA ALA A 50 15.59 16.60 -3.61
C ALA A 50 14.36 16.25 -4.48
N ASN A 51 13.63 17.26 -4.98
CA ASN A 51 12.47 17.01 -5.84
C ASN A 51 12.85 16.41 -7.20
N LEU A 52 13.97 16.83 -7.79
CA LEU A 52 14.49 16.22 -9.02
C LEU A 52 14.86 14.75 -8.79
N SER A 53 15.53 14.42 -7.68
CA SER A 53 15.83 13.03 -7.34
C SER A 53 14.57 12.19 -7.20
N VAL A 54 13.53 12.70 -6.52
CA VAL A 54 12.24 12.01 -6.39
C VAL A 54 11.58 11.80 -7.76
N ALA A 55 11.54 12.82 -8.61
CA ALA A 55 10.98 12.71 -9.95
C ALA A 55 11.72 11.65 -10.78
N ILE A 56 13.05 11.65 -10.74
CA ILE A 56 13.88 10.66 -11.44
C ILE A 56 13.59 9.25 -10.92
N ILE A 57 13.53 9.03 -9.60
CA ILE A 57 13.25 7.70 -9.02
C ILE A 57 11.85 7.22 -9.41
N LEU A 58 10.85 8.10 -9.40
CA LEU A 58 9.49 7.72 -9.79
C LEU A 58 9.38 7.47 -11.29
N TRP A 59 10.06 8.25 -12.14
CA TRP A 59 10.12 7.98 -13.57
C TRP A 59 10.85 6.67 -13.87
N THR A 60 12.02 6.42 -13.28
CA THR A 60 12.71 5.15 -13.47
C THR A 60 11.86 3.98 -13.00
N SER A 61 11.15 4.11 -11.88
CA SER A 61 10.21 3.08 -11.42
C SER A 61 9.02 2.89 -12.37
N LEU A 62 8.51 3.96 -12.97
CA LEU A 62 7.42 3.93 -13.94
C LEU A 62 7.81 3.14 -15.19
N PHE A 63 9.01 3.39 -15.74
CA PHE A 63 9.48 2.77 -16.98
C PHE A 63 10.11 1.39 -16.79
N LEU A 64 10.91 1.20 -15.73
CA LEU A 64 11.69 -0.03 -15.51
C LEU A 64 11.01 -1.02 -14.55
N GLY A 65 10.07 -0.56 -13.72
CA GLY A 65 9.56 -1.35 -12.61
C GLY A 65 8.96 -2.69 -13.01
N GLU A 66 8.07 -2.71 -14.01
CA GLU A 66 7.47 -3.94 -14.52
C GLU A 66 8.52 -4.91 -15.10
N GLY A 67 9.52 -4.39 -15.82
CA GLY A 67 10.61 -5.20 -16.36
C GLY A 67 11.45 -5.86 -15.26
N ILE A 68 11.72 -5.14 -14.17
CA ILE A 68 12.42 -5.68 -13.00
C ILE A 68 11.60 -6.80 -12.35
N LEU A 69 10.30 -6.59 -12.16
CA LEU A 69 9.40 -7.61 -11.60
C LEU A 69 9.38 -8.89 -12.44
N HIS A 70 9.33 -8.74 -13.76
CA HIS A 70 9.37 -9.86 -14.69
C HIS A 70 10.70 -10.63 -14.62
N LEU A 71 11.83 -9.92 -14.48
CA LEU A 71 13.14 -10.53 -14.31
C LEU A 71 13.23 -11.40 -13.04
N PHE A 72 12.60 -10.97 -11.95
CA PHE A 72 12.53 -11.74 -10.71
C PHE A 72 11.43 -12.82 -10.71
N GLY A 73 10.63 -12.93 -11.78
CA GLY A 73 9.50 -13.87 -11.84
C GLY A 73 8.37 -13.56 -10.86
N ILE A 74 8.24 -12.30 -10.42
CA ILE A 74 7.23 -11.87 -9.46
C ILE A 74 6.02 -11.31 -10.23
N SER A 75 4.82 -11.82 -9.91
CA SER A 75 3.58 -11.31 -10.52
C SER A 75 3.25 -9.89 -10.03
N ILE A 76 2.68 -9.08 -10.92
CA ILE A 76 2.16 -7.73 -10.60
C ILE A 76 1.15 -7.79 -9.45
N ASP A 77 0.30 -8.82 -9.40
CA ASP A 77 -0.73 -8.95 -8.37
C ASP A 77 -0.14 -9.28 -7.00
N SER A 78 0.88 -10.14 -6.93
CA SER A 78 1.63 -10.40 -5.70
C SER A 78 2.33 -9.13 -5.20
N PHE A 79 2.96 -8.39 -6.11
CA PHE A 79 3.62 -7.13 -5.77
C PHE A 79 2.63 -6.07 -5.30
N ARG A 80 1.43 -6.02 -5.89
CA ARG A 80 0.35 -5.13 -5.46
C ARG A 80 -0.10 -5.42 -4.03
N ILE A 81 -0.21 -6.68 -3.64
CA ILE A 81 -0.54 -7.06 -2.25
C ILE A 81 0.57 -6.64 -1.30
N ALA A 82 1.84 -6.94 -1.64
CA ALA A 82 2.99 -6.54 -0.82
C ALA A 82 3.08 -5.02 -0.65
N GLY A 83 2.92 -4.28 -1.75
CA GLY A 83 2.84 -2.83 -1.77
C GLY A 83 1.71 -2.29 -0.90
N GLY A 84 0.51 -2.86 -1.02
CA GLY A 84 -0.64 -2.50 -0.20
C GLY A 84 -0.39 -2.69 1.30
N ILE A 85 0.25 -3.79 1.71
CA ILE A 85 0.62 -4.04 3.12
C ILE A 85 1.61 -2.97 3.62
N LEU A 86 2.59 -2.62 2.78
CA LEU A 86 3.57 -1.59 3.11
C LEU A 86 2.90 -0.22 3.27
N VAL A 87 1.98 0.14 2.35
CA VAL A 87 1.20 1.38 2.44
C VAL A 87 0.33 1.42 3.69
N VAL A 88 -0.35 0.32 4.05
CA VAL A 88 -1.13 0.24 5.30
C VAL A 88 -0.24 0.43 6.53
N THR A 89 0.98 -0.11 6.50
CA THR A 89 1.94 0.03 7.60
C THR A 89 2.39 1.48 7.77
N ILE A 90 2.66 2.18 6.67
CA ILE A 90 2.99 3.62 6.66
C ILE A 90 1.77 4.42 7.17
N ALA A 91 0.58 4.14 6.66
CA ALA A 91 -0.66 4.78 7.07
C ALA A 91 -0.91 4.66 8.58
N MET A 92 -0.73 3.46 9.15
CA MET A 92 -0.84 3.23 10.59
C MET A 92 0.16 4.08 11.38
N SER A 93 1.39 4.27 10.88
CA SER A 93 2.39 5.10 11.53
C SER A 93 2.03 6.59 11.52
N MET A 94 1.41 7.08 10.43
CA MET A 94 0.90 8.44 10.27
C MET A 94 -0.27 8.72 11.20
N ILE A 95 -1.26 7.82 11.24
CA ILE A 95 -2.43 7.94 12.13
C ILE A 95 -2.01 7.93 13.59
N SER A 96 -1.03 7.10 13.95
CA SER A 96 -0.50 7.01 15.31
C SER A 96 0.34 8.23 15.73
N GLY A 97 0.61 9.19 14.84
CA GLY A 97 1.42 10.37 15.12
C GLY A 97 2.91 10.08 15.36
N LYS A 98 3.39 8.86 15.08
CA LYS A 98 4.76 8.40 15.42
C LYS A 98 5.84 8.91 14.47
N LEU A 99 5.48 9.68 13.44
CA LEU A 99 6.43 10.23 12.47
C LEU A 99 7.20 11.44 13.03
N GLY A 100 6.71 12.09 14.10
CA GLY A 100 7.30 13.32 14.63
C GLY A 100 8.37 13.17 15.71
N GLU A 101 8.33 12.11 16.55
CA GLU A 101 9.10 12.14 17.82
C GLU A 101 9.98 10.91 18.12
N ASP A 102 9.68 9.70 17.61
CA ASP A 102 10.27 8.49 18.23
C ASP A 102 10.87 7.43 17.28
N LYS A 103 10.59 7.50 15.98
CA LYS A 103 11.09 6.46 15.03
C LYS A 103 12.31 6.87 14.21
N GLN A 104 12.49 8.15 13.89
CA GLN A 104 13.63 8.58 13.06
C GLN A 104 14.92 8.78 13.87
N ASN A 105 14.84 9.20 15.13
CA ASN A 105 16.02 9.35 15.99
C ASN A 105 16.65 8.00 16.40
N LYS A 106 15.92 6.87 16.29
CA LYS A 106 16.45 5.54 16.63
C LYS A 106 16.96 4.73 15.43
N GLN A 107 16.40 4.95 14.24
CA GLN A 107 16.79 4.16 13.06
C GLN A 107 17.99 4.77 12.30
N GLU A 108 18.20 6.09 12.34
CA GLU A 108 19.33 6.76 11.63
C GLU A 108 20.56 7.03 12.50
N LYS A 109 20.48 6.88 13.83
CA LYS A 109 21.63 7.12 14.71
C LYS A 109 22.76 6.09 14.57
N SER A 110 22.50 4.97 13.87
CA SER A 110 23.50 3.94 13.60
C SER A 110 24.29 4.15 12.29
N GLU A 111 23.83 5.00 11.37
CA GLU A 111 24.51 5.20 10.06
C GLU A 111 24.91 6.66 9.78
N SER A 112 24.51 7.61 10.62
CA SER A 112 24.81 9.04 10.43
C SER A 112 26.24 9.47 10.81
N ALA A 113 27.12 8.54 11.20
CA ALA A 113 28.51 8.86 11.56
C ALA A 113 29.44 9.01 10.34
N ILE A 114 28.99 8.69 9.13
CA ILE A 114 29.80 8.75 7.92
C ILE A 114 28.98 9.35 6.77
N ARG A 115 28.83 10.69 6.73
CA ARG A 115 28.63 11.48 5.50
C ARG A 115 28.47 12.97 5.86
N GLU A 116 29.60 13.63 6.08
CA GLU A 116 29.75 15.11 6.05
C GLU A 116 29.66 15.70 4.63
N SER A 117 29.10 14.97 3.68
CA SER A 117 28.85 15.47 2.34
C SER A 117 27.50 14.96 1.87
N ILE A 118 26.68 15.90 1.37
CA ILE A 118 25.45 15.64 0.63
C ILE A 118 24.21 15.46 1.53
N GLY A 119 23.66 16.58 2.03
CA GLY A 119 22.29 16.70 2.56
C GLY A 119 21.17 16.45 1.54
N VAL A 120 21.45 15.71 0.46
CA VAL A 120 20.53 15.34 -0.61
C VAL A 120 20.03 13.89 -0.45
N VAL A 121 20.80 13.02 0.21
CA VAL A 121 20.55 11.57 0.18
C VAL A 121 19.40 11.11 1.10
N PRO A 122 19.27 11.53 2.37
CA PRO A 122 18.21 10.99 3.25
C PRO A 122 16.81 11.60 3.02
N LEU A 123 16.71 12.79 2.40
CA LEU A 123 15.43 13.44 2.11
C LEU A 123 14.71 12.82 0.90
N ALA A 124 15.45 12.48 -0.15
CA ALA A 124 14.88 11.87 -1.35
C ALA A 124 14.58 10.37 -1.13
N LEU A 125 15.46 9.66 -0.43
CA LEU A 125 15.39 8.22 -0.13
C LEU A 125 15.69 8.05 1.37
N PRO A 126 14.71 7.80 2.27
CA PRO A 126 13.45 7.08 2.09
C PRO A 126 12.18 7.91 2.28
N LEU A 127 12.31 9.21 2.55
CA LEU A 127 11.21 10.07 3.00
C LEU A 127 10.18 10.38 1.91
N MET A 128 10.63 10.72 0.70
CA MET A 128 9.73 11.13 -0.39
C MET A 128 9.51 10.04 -1.44
N ALA A 129 10.57 9.50 -2.04
CA ALA A 129 10.48 8.36 -2.95
C ALA A 129 10.55 7.04 -2.18
N GLY A 130 9.78 6.96 -1.09
CA GLY A 130 9.75 5.78 -0.24
C GLY A 130 9.19 4.54 -0.97
N PRO A 131 9.36 3.34 -0.40
CA PRO A 131 8.93 2.10 -1.02
C PRO A 131 7.43 2.05 -1.33
N GLY A 132 6.59 2.82 -0.61
CA GLY A 132 5.16 2.96 -0.92
C GLY A 132 4.87 3.73 -2.20
N ALA A 133 5.59 4.84 -2.45
CA ALA A 133 5.45 5.63 -3.67
C ALA A 133 5.97 4.86 -4.89
N ILE A 134 7.11 4.17 -4.75
CA ILE A 134 7.68 3.30 -5.79
C ILE A 134 6.69 2.18 -6.11
N SER A 135 6.23 1.43 -5.10
CA SER A 135 5.33 0.30 -5.33
C SER A 135 4.01 0.73 -5.99
N SER A 136 3.42 1.84 -5.54
CA SER A 136 2.21 2.41 -6.16
C SER A 136 2.44 2.79 -7.63
N THR A 137 3.56 3.45 -7.94
CA THR A 137 3.90 3.85 -9.32
C THR A 137 4.00 2.66 -10.26
N ILE A 138 4.63 1.58 -9.81
CA ILE A 138 4.76 0.34 -10.57
C ILE A 138 3.39 -0.33 -10.77
N VAL A 139 2.58 -0.41 -9.70
CA VAL A 139 1.22 -0.97 -9.77
C VAL A 139 0.34 -0.20 -10.75
N TRP A 140 0.42 1.13 -10.77
CA TRP A 140 -0.33 1.96 -11.71
C TRP A 140 0.20 1.85 -13.15
N SER A 141 1.52 1.79 -13.34
CA SER A 141 2.15 1.59 -14.65
C SER A 141 1.66 0.30 -15.32
N SER A 142 1.63 -0.80 -14.57
CA SER A 142 1.21 -2.12 -15.07
C SER A 142 -0.24 -2.21 -15.56
N ARG A 143 -1.08 -1.21 -15.27
CA ARG A 143 -2.48 -1.20 -15.66
C ARG A 143 -2.72 -0.54 -17.02
N TYR A 144 -1.74 0.20 -17.54
CA TYR A 144 -1.92 1.04 -18.72
C TYR A 144 -0.66 1.03 -19.62
N HIS A 145 -0.55 0.03 -20.50
CA HIS A 145 0.58 -0.11 -21.43
C HIS A 145 0.56 0.83 -22.65
N SER A 146 -0.52 1.59 -22.87
CA SER A 146 -0.59 2.51 -24.02
C SER A 146 0.39 3.68 -23.86
N TRP A 147 1.12 4.02 -24.92
CA TRP A 147 2.09 5.12 -24.93
C TRP A 147 1.50 6.47 -24.45
N GLN A 148 0.24 6.73 -24.79
CA GLN A 148 -0.51 7.91 -24.35
C GLN A 148 -0.72 7.95 -22.83
N ASN A 149 -0.98 6.80 -22.20
CA ASN A 149 -1.17 6.71 -20.75
C ASN A 149 0.15 6.84 -20.01
N LEU A 150 1.23 6.29 -20.56
CA LEU A 150 2.56 6.43 -20.00
C LEU A 150 2.98 7.91 -19.96
N LEU A 151 2.77 8.65 -21.05
CA LEU A 151 2.97 10.10 -21.08
C LEU A 151 2.11 10.83 -20.03
N GLY A 152 0.86 10.42 -19.85
CA GLY A 152 -0.04 10.96 -18.82
C GLY A 152 0.49 10.77 -17.40
N PHE A 153 1.00 9.58 -17.06
CA PHE A 153 1.61 9.31 -15.75
C PHE A 153 2.94 10.05 -15.56
N THR A 154 3.77 10.13 -16.60
CA THR A 154 5.00 10.94 -16.56
C THR A 154 4.69 12.40 -16.24
N LEU A 155 3.67 12.98 -16.89
CA LEU A 155 3.23 14.35 -16.64
C LEU A 155 2.65 14.51 -15.22
N ALA A 156 1.90 13.52 -14.73
CA ALA A 156 1.37 13.52 -13.37
C ALA A 156 2.50 13.51 -12.32
N ILE A 157 3.57 12.73 -12.53
CA ILE A 157 4.76 12.72 -11.67
C ILE A 157 5.48 14.07 -11.74
N ALA A 158 5.63 14.65 -12.93
CA ALA A 158 6.25 15.96 -13.12
C ALA A 158 5.48 17.06 -12.36
N LEU A 159 4.15 17.05 -12.48
CA LEU A 159 3.26 17.97 -11.77
C LEU A 159 3.35 17.77 -10.26
N PHE A 160 3.36 16.51 -9.80
CA PHE A 160 3.53 16.18 -8.39
C PHE A 160 4.85 16.70 -7.82
N ALA A 161 5.97 16.47 -8.52
CA ALA A 161 7.28 16.99 -8.13
C ALA A 161 7.31 18.53 -8.11
N PHE A 162 6.66 19.17 -9.09
CA PHE A 162 6.52 20.63 -9.11
C PHE A 162 5.70 21.16 -7.93
N CYS A 163 4.59 20.51 -7.58
CA CYS A 163 3.80 20.85 -6.39
C CYS A 163 4.61 20.69 -5.10
N CYS A 164 5.37 19.60 -4.96
CA CYS A 164 6.24 19.39 -3.80
C CYS A 164 7.34 20.44 -3.71
N TRP A 165 7.96 20.80 -4.83
CA TRP A 165 8.93 21.89 -4.90
C TRP A 165 8.34 23.22 -4.43
N LEU A 166 7.11 23.53 -4.86
CA LEU A 166 6.41 24.75 -4.45
C LEU A 166 6.06 24.73 -2.94
N LEU A 167 5.58 23.59 -2.43
CA LEU A 167 5.30 23.40 -1.00
C LEU A 167 6.55 23.60 -0.14
N PHE A 168 7.68 23.03 -0.55
CA PHE A 168 8.94 23.16 0.17
C PHE A 168 9.53 24.56 0.08
N ARG A 169 9.32 25.27 -1.04
CA ARG A 169 9.68 26.69 -1.16
C ARG A 169 8.86 27.55 -0.20
N ALA A 170 7.57 27.22 -0.03
CA ALA A 170 6.67 27.86 0.94
C ALA A 170 6.77 27.27 2.36
N ALA A 171 7.70 26.33 2.62
CA ALA A 171 7.75 25.60 3.88
C ALA A 171 7.82 26.50 5.14
N PRO A 172 8.64 27.57 5.19
CA PRO A 172 8.71 28.41 6.39
C PRO A 172 7.38 29.12 6.67
N LEU A 173 6.66 29.52 5.62
CA LEU A 173 5.35 30.15 5.74
C LEU A 173 4.29 29.14 6.16
N LEU A 174 4.28 27.96 5.54
CA LEU A 174 3.35 26.88 5.87
C LEU A 174 3.53 26.38 7.30
N VAL A 175 4.76 26.19 7.78
CA VAL A 175 5.02 25.77 9.16
C VAL A 175 4.58 26.84 10.16
N ARG A 176 4.79 28.12 9.87
CA ARG A 176 4.30 29.23 10.72
C ARG A 176 2.77 29.34 10.72
N LEU A 177 2.12 29.09 9.59
CA LEU A 177 0.66 29.20 9.45
C LEU A 177 -0.09 28.01 10.07
N LEU A 178 0.37 26.78 9.81
CA LEU A 178 -0.29 25.56 10.25
C LEU A 178 0.12 25.18 11.69
N GLY A 179 1.33 25.53 12.10
CA GLY A 179 1.95 25.05 13.33
C GLY A 179 2.14 23.54 13.36
N GLN A 180 2.77 23.04 14.42
CA GLN A 180 3.02 21.60 14.58
C GLN A 180 1.71 20.80 14.71
N THR A 181 0.70 21.37 15.38
CA THR A 181 -0.61 20.75 15.55
C THR A 181 -1.34 20.60 14.22
N GLY A 182 -1.37 21.63 13.37
CA GLY A 182 -2.04 21.57 12.06
C GLY A 182 -1.38 20.57 11.12
N ILE A 183 -0.04 20.52 11.09
CA ILE A 183 0.71 19.54 10.30
C ILE A 183 0.41 18.10 10.76
N ASN A 184 0.32 17.86 12.08
CA ASN A 184 -0.03 16.56 12.62
C ASN A 184 -1.47 16.15 12.25
N VAL A 185 -2.43 17.06 12.34
CA VAL A 185 -3.83 16.80 11.93
C VAL A 185 -3.91 16.45 10.44
N ILE A 186 -3.29 17.24 9.56
CA ILE A 186 -3.28 16.97 8.11
C ILE A 186 -2.61 15.63 7.82
N THR A 187 -1.48 15.35 8.48
CA THR A 187 -0.76 14.07 8.32
C THR A 187 -1.64 12.88 8.72
N ARG A 188 -2.44 12.99 9.79
CA ARG A 188 -3.37 11.93 10.18
C ARG A 188 -4.49 11.73 9.17
N ILE A 189 -5.03 12.82 8.59
CA ILE A 189 -6.05 12.74 7.52
C ILE A 189 -5.47 12.06 6.28
N MET A 190 -4.25 12.42 5.85
CA MET A 190 -3.55 11.72 4.76
C MET A 190 -3.32 10.25 5.09
N GLY A 191 -3.00 9.93 6.35
CA GLY A 191 -2.87 8.55 6.83
C GLY A 191 -4.17 7.75 6.68
N LEU A 192 -5.33 8.34 6.97
CA LEU A 192 -6.63 7.69 6.76
C LEU A 192 -6.89 7.42 5.26
N LEU A 193 -6.57 8.37 4.39
CA LEU A 193 -6.67 8.18 2.93
C LEU A 193 -5.74 7.07 2.44
N LEU A 194 -4.51 7.03 2.95
CA LEU A 194 -3.55 5.99 2.63
C LEU A 194 -3.97 4.60 3.08
N MET A 195 -4.56 4.50 4.27
CA MET A 195 -5.09 3.24 4.75
C MET A 195 -6.13 2.68 3.77
N ALA A 196 -7.05 3.54 3.29
CA ALA A 196 -8.04 3.14 2.31
C ALA A 196 -7.39 2.70 0.98
N LEU A 197 -6.41 3.45 0.47
CA LEU A 197 -5.68 3.11 -0.76
C LEU A 197 -4.90 1.78 -0.63
N GLY A 198 -4.23 1.56 0.50
CA GLY A 198 -3.50 0.32 0.75
C GLY A 198 -4.42 -0.90 0.82
N ILE A 199 -5.58 -0.76 1.46
CA ILE A 199 -6.62 -1.81 1.46
C ILE A 199 -7.12 -2.07 0.04
N GLU A 200 -7.35 -1.04 -0.76
CA GLU A 200 -7.78 -1.19 -2.16
C GLU A 200 -6.75 -1.96 -2.99
N PHE A 201 -5.45 -1.71 -2.81
CA PHE A 201 -4.38 -2.49 -3.45
C PHE A 201 -4.41 -3.96 -3.04
N ILE A 202 -4.57 -4.26 -1.75
CA ILE A 202 -4.68 -5.64 -1.25
C ILE A 202 -5.91 -6.32 -1.85
N VAL A 203 -7.07 -5.67 -1.82
CA VAL A 203 -8.34 -6.23 -2.33
C VAL A 203 -8.27 -6.47 -3.83
N THR A 204 -7.73 -5.53 -4.61
CA THR A 204 -7.59 -5.67 -6.06
C THR A 204 -6.58 -6.76 -6.43
N GLY A 205 -5.46 -6.88 -5.70
CA GLY A 205 -4.50 -7.98 -5.89
C GLY A 205 -5.09 -9.34 -5.55
N ILE A 206 -5.81 -9.47 -4.43
CA ILE A 206 -6.49 -10.73 -4.06
C ILE A 206 -7.54 -11.12 -5.11
N LYS A 207 -8.35 -10.17 -5.58
CA LYS A 207 -9.36 -10.41 -6.63
C LYS A 207 -8.74 -10.89 -7.95
N ALA A 208 -7.54 -10.42 -8.27
CA ALA A 208 -6.83 -10.82 -9.48
C ALA A 208 -6.23 -12.23 -9.36
N ILE A 209 -5.73 -12.62 -8.17
CA ILE A 209 -5.22 -13.97 -7.90
C ILE A 209 -6.36 -15.00 -7.79
N PHE A 210 -7.51 -14.60 -7.23
CA PHE A 210 -8.70 -15.43 -7.12
C PHE A 210 -9.80 -14.94 -8.07
N PRO A 211 -9.62 -15.04 -9.40
CA PRO A 211 -10.72 -14.79 -10.32
C PRO A 211 -11.80 -15.82 -10.02
N ARG A 212 -13.06 -15.42 -10.20
CA ARG A 212 -14.32 -16.12 -9.82
C ARG A 212 -14.36 -17.66 -10.01
N SER A 213 -13.49 -18.27 -10.82
CA SER A 213 -13.36 -19.72 -10.98
C SER A 213 -12.92 -20.44 -9.69
N ALA A 214 -12.04 -19.88 -8.85
CA ALA A 214 -11.61 -20.54 -7.62
C ALA A 214 -12.70 -20.54 -6.53
N VAL A 215 -13.54 -19.50 -6.49
CA VAL A 215 -14.70 -19.46 -5.59
C VAL A 215 -15.78 -20.43 -6.08
N SER A 216 -15.99 -20.57 -7.40
CA SER A 216 -16.87 -21.60 -7.96
C SER A 216 -16.32 -23.02 -7.74
N ILE A 217 -15.01 -23.25 -7.90
CA ILE A 217 -14.37 -24.55 -7.65
C ILE A 217 -14.44 -24.88 -6.15
N LEU A 218 -14.20 -23.91 -5.26
CA LEU A 218 -14.38 -24.10 -3.82
C LEU A 218 -15.85 -24.32 -3.45
N PHE A 219 -16.82 -23.73 -4.17
CA PHE A 219 -18.26 -23.97 -4.01
C PHE A 219 -18.74 -25.31 -4.60
N VAL A 220 -18.08 -25.82 -5.65
CA VAL A 220 -18.37 -27.11 -6.30
C VAL A 220 -17.70 -28.26 -5.54
N ILE A 221 -16.52 -28.04 -4.97
CA ILE A 221 -15.76 -29.06 -4.23
C ILE A 221 -16.22 -29.15 -2.77
N LEU A 222 -16.67 -28.06 -2.12
CA LEU A 222 -17.20 -28.13 -0.74
C LEU A 222 -18.34 -29.15 -0.55
N PRO A 223 -19.37 -29.23 -1.42
CA PRO A 223 -20.43 -30.23 -1.27
C PRO A 223 -19.91 -31.65 -1.54
N VAL A 224 -18.93 -31.84 -2.44
CA VAL A 224 -18.32 -33.15 -2.70
C VAL A 224 -17.52 -33.64 -1.48
N ILE A 225 -16.77 -32.76 -0.82
CA ILE A 225 -16.03 -33.09 0.40
C ILE A 225 -16.98 -33.27 1.60
N SER A 226 -18.07 -32.49 1.70
CA SER A 226 -19.11 -32.70 2.71
C SER A 226 -19.87 -34.02 2.51
N CYS A 227 -20.03 -34.49 1.27
CA CYS A 227 -20.68 -35.78 0.99
C CYS A 227 -19.77 -36.98 1.35
N LEU A 228 -18.45 -36.84 1.27
CA LEU A 228 -17.49 -37.88 1.69
C LEU A 228 -17.24 -37.91 3.22
N THR A 229 -17.63 -36.88 3.96
CA THR A 229 -17.34 -36.77 5.40
C THR A 229 -18.56 -36.89 6.31
N THR A 230 -19.77 -37.05 5.75
CA THR A 230 -20.93 -37.49 6.53
C THR A 230 -20.82 -38.98 6.80
N PRO A 231 -20.67 -39.43 8.07
CA PRO A 231 -20.86 -40.84 8.38
C PRO A 231 -22.33 -41.15 8.09
N ALA A 232 -22.56 -42.23 7.34
CA ALA A 232 -23.88 -42.82 7.19
C ALA A 232 -24.41 -43.17 8.60
N VAL A 233 -25.23 -42.29 9.16
CA VAL A 233 -25.88 -42.55 10.45
C VAL A 233 -27.26 -43.13 10.18
N ARG A 234 -27.39 -44.39 10.62
CA ARG A 234 -28.61 -45.15 10.94
C ARG A 234 -29.12 -46.03 9.79
N ALA A 235 -29.34 -47.34 9.92
CA ALA A 235 -29.30 -48.34 11.00
C ALA A 235 -28.94 -49.69 10.31
N SER A 236 -28.39 -50.74 10.93
CA SER A 236 -28.98 -51.53 12.00
C SER A 236 -28.08 -52.73 12.35
N SER A 237 -28.12 -53.16 13.62
CA SER A 237 -28.02 -54.56 14.07
C SER A 237 -26.64 -55.26 14.21
N VAL A 238 -26.20 -55.35 15.48
CA VAL A 238 -25.76 -56.59 16.19
C VAL A 238 -24.25 -56.91 16.34
N ARG A 239 -23.84 -56.93 17.63
CA ARG A 239 -22.79 -57.70 18.37
C ARG A 239 -21.30 -57.59 18.00
N GLY A 240 -20.49 -57.18 19.00
CA GLY A 240 -19.19 -57.82 19.32
C GLY A 240 -17.95 -56.92 19.51
N SER A 241 -17.58 -56.66 20.77
CA SER A 241 -16.19 -56.53 21.34
C SER A 241 -15.26 -55.36 20.88
N PRO A 242 -14.11 -55.07 21.57
CA PRO A 242 -13.87 -53.78 22.22
C PRO A 242 -12.88 -52.84 21.49
N CYS A 243 -13.04 -51.54 21.77
CA CYS A 243 -12.27 -50.42 21.27
C CYS A 243 -10.77 -50.48 21.59
N HIS A 244 -9.91 -50.36 20.57
CA HIS A 244 -8.56 -49.81 20.69
C HIS A 244 -8.26 -48.93 19.47
N ALA A 245 -7.53 -47.82 19.70
CA ALA A 245 -7.02 -46.85 18.73
C ALA A 245 -7.98 -45.73 18.25
N CYS A 246 -8.22 -44.75 19.13
CA CYS A 246 -8.52 -43.39 18.69
C CYS A 246 -7.73 -42.37 19.54
N SER A 247 -6.40 -42.43 19.42
CA SER A 247 -5.49 -41.36 19.87
C SER A 247 -4.78 -40.80 18.64
N ALA A 248 -5.40 -39.84 17.97
CA ALA A 248 -4.71 -38.99 17.01
C ALA A 248 -5.41 -37.64 16.86
N ASN A 249 -4.77 -36.64 17.45
CA ASN A 249 -4.71 -35.26 16.97
C ASN A 249 -5.98 -34.39 17.03
N ARG A 250 -6.35 -34.01 18.26
CA ARG A 250 -7.37 -33.01 18.59
C ARG A 250 -6.94 -31.55 18.30
N LYS A 251 -5.69 -31.28 17.88
CA LYS A 251 -5.16 -29.91 17.66
C LYS A 251 -5.30 -29.41 16.22
N SER A 252 -5.33 -30.27 15.21
CA SER A 252 -5.49 -29.87 13.80
C SER A 252 -6.94 -29.51 13.43
N THR A 253 -7.93 -30.11 14.10
CA THR A 253 -9.37 -29.86 13.88
C THR A 253 -9.83 -28.50 14.40
N VAL A 254 -9.16 -27.93 15.41
CA VAL A 254 -9.49 -26.60 15.96
C VAL A 254 -8.98 -25.49 15.04
N LYS A 255 -7.79 -25.65 14.44
CA LYS A 255 -7.20 -24.65 13.53
C LYS A 255 -7.98 -24.55 12.22
N CYS A 256 -8.50 -25.68 11.72
CA CYS A 256 -9.38 -25.71 10.55
C CYS A 256 -10.76 -25.08 10.83
N ARG A 257 -11.35 -25.30 12.02
CA ARG A 257 -12.60 -24.62 12.42
C ARG A 257 -12.46 -23.11 12.56
N SER A 258 -11.29 -22.62 13.00
CA SER A 258 -11.05 -21.18 13.12
C SER A 258 -10.93 -20.51 11.74
N PHE A 259 -10.23 -21.15 10.80
CA PHE A 259 -10.14 -20.68 9.41
C PHE A 259 -11.50 -20.72 8.69
N LEU A 260 -12.29 -21.79 8.90
CA LEU A 260 -13.63 -21.91 8.34
C LEU A 260 -14.60 -20.87 8.91
N LYS A 261 -14.51 -20.56 10.22
CA LYS A 261 -15.27 -19.46 10.85
C LYS A 261 -14.86 -18.09 10.33
N LEU A 262 -13.58 -17.85 10.09
CA LEU A 262 -13.10 -16.58 9.51
C LEU A 262 -13.62 -16.41 8.08
N PHE A 263 -13.62 -17.49 7.29
CA PHE A 263 -14.12 -17.50 5.91
C PHE A 263 -15.64 -17.38 5.82
N LEU A 264 -16.39 -18.04 6.72
CA LEU A 264 -17.85 -17.90 6.85
C LEU A 264 -18.25 -16.50 7.30
N THR A 265 -17.48 -15.88 8.21
CA THR A 265 -17.71 -14.48 8.62
C THR A 265 -17.48 -13.53 7.45
N PHE A 266 -16.43 -13.73 6.65
CA PHE A 266 -16.19 -12.95 5.43
C PHE A 266 -17.30 -13.14 4.39
N LYS A 267 -17.79 -14.38 4.22
CA LYS A 267 -18.92 -14.70 3.33
C LYS A 267 -20.22 -14.03 3.78
N LEU A 268 -20.51 -14.00 5.08
CA LEU A 268 -21.67 -13.31 5.66
C LEU A 268 -21.58 -11.79 5.52
N ILE A 269 -20.40 -11.20 5.69
CA ILE A 269 -20.16 -9.76 5.50
C ILE A 269 -20.36 -9.39 4.02
N TYR A 270 -19.82 -10.19 3.10
CA TYR A 270 -19.94 -9.97 1.66
C TYR A 270 -21.38 -10.14 1.15
N LEU A 271 -22.11 -11.16 1.63
CA LEU A 271 -23.53 -11.37 1.31
C LEU A 271 -24.42 -10.26 1.90
N ARG A 272 -24.13 -9.77 3.11
CA ARG A 272 -24.85 -8.61 3.68
C ARG A 272 -24.58 -7.31 2.94
N ALA A 273 -23.37 -7.12 2.41
CA ALA A 273 -23.04 -5.96 1.57
C ALA A 273 -23.78 -6.01 0.23
N LEU A 274 -23.90 -7.19 -0.39
CA LEU A 274 -24.65 -7.38 -1.64
C LEU A 274 -26.16 -7.18 -1.49
N ASN A 275 -26.77 -7.64 -0.38
CA ASN A 275 -28.20 -7.45 -0.14
C ASN A 275 -28.60 -6.01 0.20
N ARG A 276 -27.67 -5.16 0.68
CA ARG A 276 -27.95 -3.73 0.89
C ARG A 276 -27.91 -2.88 -0.39
N CYS A 277 -27.35 -3.38 -1.49
CA CYS A 277 -27.35 -2.67 -2.78
C CYS A 277 -28.57 -3.01 -3.65
N LYS A 278 -29.55 -3.75 -3.12
CA LYS A 278 -30.75 -4.20 -3.85
C LYS A 278 -32.08 -3.66 -3.29
N LEU A 279 -32.04 -2.69 -2.37
CA LEU A 279 -33.19 -1.92 -1.89
C LEU A 279 -32.95 -0.43 -2.10
#